data_AF-A0A821QCJ3-F1
#
_entry.id   AF-A0A821QCJ3-F1
#
_cell.length_a   1.000
_cell.length_b   1.000
_cell.length_c   1.000
_cell.angle_alpha   90.00
_cell.angle_beta   90.00
_cell.angle_gamma   90.00
#
_symmetry.space_group_name_H-M   'P 1'
#
loop_
_entity.id
_entity.type
_entity.pdbx_description
1 polymer ?
#
loop_
_entity_poly.entity_id
_entity_poly.type
_entity_poly.pdbx_seq_one_letter_code
_entity_poly.pdbx_strand_id
1 'polypeptide(L)'
;MLDAFRLNGKYFGSGFTHVPGGDDYRNRSVLSYHYYCIILSLVPVPDNSTIPVFDRVLCDDVEGPAIFRSVEVDLAQLGGSAFLTEFGGCDGSPACDEQLDWGLDAADEYLQSWAYWGNYFDHVPTIKRLSRVYARAIAGKPLAMQYIASQRQFYLSYYIDPTIKQPTEIYISPILYPQQSYDKRFLVFFCLKFMHTTPTPAIPGRSMVGLTR
;
A
#
# COMPACT_ATOMS: atom_id res chain seq x y z
N MET A 1 -9.41 8.13 17.26
CA MET A 1 -8.15 7.42 17.48
C MET A 1 -8.52 5.96 17.56
N LEU A 2 -8.37 5.23 16.45
CA LEU A 2 -8.75 3.83 16.38
C LEU A 2 -7.48 3.02 16.58
N ASP A 3 -7.18 2.73 17.84
CA ASP A 3 -6.56 1.44 18.14
C ASP A 3 -7.63 0.41 17.80
N ALA A 4 -7.31 -0.55 16.92
CA ALA A 4 -8.29 -1.43 16.29
C ALA A 4 -8.99 -2.36 17.30
N PHE A 5 -9.97 -1.85 18.04
CA PHE A 5 -10.92 -2.66 18.82
C PHE A 5 -12.28 -1.96 18.93
N ARG A 6 -13.29 -2.49 18.21
CA ARG A 6 -14.59 -2.68 18.86
C ARG A 6 -15.43 -3.82 18.31
N LEU A 7 -15.89 -4.61 19.28
CA LEU A 7 -16.85 -5.70 19.25
C LEU A 7 -18.20 -5.30 18.62
N ASN A 8 -18.45 -5.79 17.40
CA ASN A 8 -19.77 -6.04 16.78
C ASN A 8 -19.58 -6.82 15.45
N GLY A 9 -18.90 -7.97 15.50
CA GLY A 9 -18.85 -8.92 14.37
C GLY A 9 -17.81 -8.66 13.27
N LYS A 10 -16.95 -7.64 13.40
CA LYS A 10 -15.77 -7.43 12.55
C LYS A 10 -14.54 -7.23 13.45
N TYR A 11 -13.66 -8.21 13.53
CA TYR A 11 -12.57 -8.22 14.52
C TYR A 11 -11.45 -7.20 14.25
N PHE A 12 -11.43 -6.53 13.10
CA PHE A 12 -10.33 -5.62 12.72
C PHE A 12 -10.75 -4.34 11.98
N GLY A 13 -12.04 -4.08 11.74
CA GLY A 13 -12.48 -2.90 10.98
C GLY A 13 -12.52 -1.61 11.81
N SER A 14 -12.52 -0.46 11.14
CA SER A 14 -12.60 0.88 11.76
C SER A 14 -13.93 1.14 12.48
N GLY A 15 -14.97 0.36 12.16
CA GLY A 15 -16.33 0.56 12.68
C GLY A 15 -17.08 1.72 12.04
N PHE A 16 -16.48 2.43 11.08
CA PHE A 16 -17.18 3.43 10.30
C PHE A 16 -18.20 2.77 9.36
N THR A 17 -19.35 3.43 9.20
CA THR A 17 -20.40 3.01 8.26
C THR A 17 -20.54 3.96 7.06
N HIS A 18 -19.92 5.14 7.15
CA HIS A 18 -19.88 6.18 6.13
C HIS A 18 -18.64 7.06 6.35
N VAL A 19 -18.22 7.78 5.31
CA VAL A 19 -17.13 8.76 5.42
C VAL A 19 -17.60 10.06 6.08
N PRO A 20 -16.71 10.85 6.70
CA PRO A 20 -17.05 12.19 7.19
C PRO A 20 -17.64 13.06 6.07
N GLY A 21 -18.79 13.68 6.34
CA GLY A 21 -19.52 14.48 5.35
C GLY A 21 -20.49 13.70 4.46
N GLY A 22 -20.53 12.37 4.57
CA GLY A 22 -21.46 11.52 3.82
C GLY A 22 -20.98 11.15 2.41
N ASP A 23 -21.84 10.50 1.63
CA ASP A 23 -21.46 9.85 0.36
C ASP A 23 -20.84 10.81 -0.67
N ASP A 24 -21.20 12.09 -0.65
CA ASP A 24 -20.65 13.14 -1.55
C ASP A 24 -19.15 13.41 -1.34
N TYR A 25 -18.59 12.93 -0.24
CA TYR A 25 -17.19 13.12 0.15
C TYR A 25 -16.35 11.84 0.02
N ARG A 26 -16.93 10.72 -0.45
CA ARG A 26 -16.20 9.44 -0.60
C ARG A 26 -14.96 9.55 -1.45
N ASN A 27 -14.95 10.43 -2.45
CA ASN A 27 -13.80 10.63 -3.34
C ASN A 27 -12.69 11.54 -2.77
N ARG A 28 -12.86 12.09 -1.57
CA ARG A 28 -11.90 13.01 -0.94
C ARG A 28 -11.65 12.76 0.55
N SER A 29 -12.23 11.70 1.09
CA SER A 29 -11.98 11.23 2.46
C SER A 29 -10.82 10.25 2.49
N VAL A 30 -10.02 10.32 3.56
CA VAL A 30 -8.87 9.43 3.77
C VAL A 30 -8.99 8.82 5.17
N LEU A 31 -8.95 7.49 5.24
CA LEU A 31 -8.88 6.75 6.50
C LEU A 31 -7.45 6.84 7.04
N SER A 32 -7.30 7.53 8.18
CA SER A 32 -6.06 7.53 8.95
C SER A 32 -6.10 6.39 9.96
N TYR A 33 -5.04 5.59 9.98
CA TYR A 33 -4.88 4.44 10.87
C TYR A 33 -3.42 4.29 11.29
N HIS A 34 -3.19 3.61 12.42
CA HIS A 34 -1.87 3.38 12.98
C HIS A 34 -1.56 1.88 12.98
N TYR A 35 -0.28 1.53 12.99
CA TYR A 35 0.16 0.15 13.19
C TYR A 35 1.28 0.11 14.24
N TYR A 36 0.99 -0.61 15.32
CA TYR A 36 1.94 -1.03 16.35
C TYR A 36 1.59 -2.45 16.72
N CYS A 37 2.58 -3.34 16.74
CA CYS A 37 2.32 -4.69 17.20
C CYS A 37 1.91 -4.68 18.68
N ILE A 38 0.69 -5.16 18.96
CA ILE A 38 0.07 -5.11 20.28
C ILE A 38 0.88 -5.92 21.30
N ILE A 39 1.35 -7.11 20.92
CA ILE A 39 2.08 -7.96 21.88
C ILE A 39 3.38 -7.29 22.34
N LEU A 40 4.08 -6.58 21.46
CA LEU A 40 5.29 -5.84 21.80
C LEU A 40 5.00 -4.58 22.60
N SER A 41 3.80 -4.01 22.45
CA SER A 41 3.33 -2.90 23.27
C SER A 41 2.96 -3.33 24.69
N LEU A 42 2.52 -4.57 24.87
CA LEU A 42 2.14 -5.14 26.16
C LEU A 42 3.33 -5.78 26.90
N VAL A 43 4.25 -6.39 26.15
CA VAL A 43 5.42 -7.09 26.66
C VAL A 43 6.65 -6.55 25.93
N PRO A 44 7.31 -5.51 26.47
CA PRO A 44 8.47 -4.91 25.84
C PRO A 44 9.62 -5.92 25.69
N VAL A 45 10.23 -5.95 24.51
CA VAL A 45 11.45 -6.72 24.26
C VAL A 45 12.64 -5.94 24.82
N PRO A 46 13.59 -6.58 25.54
CA PRO A 46 14.78 -5.89 26.02
C PRO A 46 15.59 -5.24 24.90
N ASP A 47 16.12 -4.03 25.13
CA ASP A 47 16.71 -3.12 24.13
C ASP A 47 17.79 -3.72 23.20
N ASN A 48 18.46 -4.81 23.61
CA ASN A 48 19.52 -5.48 22.84
C ASN A 48 19.11 -6.87 22.33
N SER A 49 17.82 -7.17 22.31
CA SER A 49 17.29 -8.46 21.85
C SER A 49 16.45 -8.29 20.59
N THR A 50 16.40 -9.36 19.78
CA THR A 50 15.48 -9.49 18.66
C THR A 50 14.10 -9.93 19.17
N ILE A 51 13.07 -9.77 18.35
CA ILE A 51 11.72 -10.19 18.72
C ILE A 51 11.70 -11.73 18.91
N PRO A 52 11.15 -12.25 20.03
CA PRO A 52 10.97 -13.68 20.19
C PRO A 52 10.16 -14.29 19.04
N VAL A 53 10.49 -15.51 18.62
CA VAL A 53 9.93 -16.12 17.41
C VAL A 53 8.39 -16.16 17.42
N PHE A 54 7.78 -16.50 18.55
CA PHE A 54 6.32 -16.55 18.66
C PHE A 54 5.67 -15.17 18.56
N ASP A 55 6.27 -14.16 19.21
CA ASP A 55 5.76 -12.80 19.16
C ASP A 55 5.89 -12.23 17.75
N ARG A 56 7.01 -12.52 17.07
CA ARG A 56 7.21 -12.14 15.67
C ARG A 56 6.17 -12.76 14.75
N VAL A 57 5.88 -14.06 14.88
CA VAL A 57 4.81 -14.71 14.09
C VAL A 57 3.45 -14.04 14.35
N LEU A 58 3.15 -13.69 15.61
CA LEU A 58 1.91 -12.99 15.94
C LEU A 58 1.87 -11.59 15.31
N CYS A 59 2.95 -10.82 15.34
CA CYS A 59 3.03 -9.51 14.70
C CYS A 59 2.94 -9.61 13.18
N ASP A 60 3.85 -10.38 12.58
CA ASP A 60 4.19 -10.29 11.16
C ASP A 60 3.26 -11.15 10.28
N ASP A 61 2.77 -12.28 10.81
CA ASP A 61 1.96 -13.23 10.04
C ASP A 61 0.47 -13.19 10.40
N VAL A 62 0.10 -12.56 11.53
CA VAL A 62 -1.29 -12.54 12.03
C VAL A 62 -1.83 -11.13 12.18
N GLU A 63 -1.30 -10.36 13.13
CA GLU A 63 -1.86 -9.06 13.53
C GLU A 63 -1.69 -8.01 12.44
N GLY A 64 -0.46 -7.81 11.96
CA GLY A 64 -0.14 -6.85 10.92
C GLY A 64 -0.95 -7.08 9.64
N PRO A 65 -0.90 -8.26 9.02
CA PRO A 65 -1.72 -8.54 7.83
C PRO A 65 -3.22 -8.38 8.08
N ALA A 66 -3.72 -8.70 9.29
CA ALA A 66 -5.13 -8.50 9.62
C ALA A 66 -5.53 -7.02 9.64
N ILE A 67 -4.67 -6.14 10.14
CA ILE A 67 -4.88 -4.67 10.16
C ILE A 67 -4.87 -4.11 8.73
N PHE A 68 -3.87 -4.46 7.91
CA PHE A 68 -3.83 -3.94 6.54
C PHE A 68 -5.02 -4.43 5.69
N ARG A 69 -5.41 -5.70 5.83
CA ARG A 69 -6.60 -6.23 5.14
C ARG A 69 -7.90 -5.59 5.62
N SER A 70 -8.00 -5.23 6.91
CA SER A 70 -9.20 -4.57 7.39
C SER A 70 -9.35 -3.16 6.83
N VAL A 71 -8.24 -2.45 6.64
CA VAL A 71 -8.22 -1.17 5.92
C VAL A 71 -8.70 -1.36 4.48
N GLU A 72 -8.25 -2.37 3.75
CA GLU A 72 -8.76 -2.66 2.39
C GLU A 72 -10.27 -2.92 2.37
N VAL A 73 -10.78 -3.71 3.34
CA VAL A 73 -12.21 -3.98 3.49
C VAL A 73 -12.99 -2.70 3.76
N ASP A 74 -12.47 -1.82 4.61
CA ASP A 74 -13.08 -0.52 4.89
C ASP A 74 -13.07 0.38 3.67
N LEU A 75 -11.99 0.43 2.89
CA LEU A 75 -11.95 1.20 1.64
C LEU A 75 -12.93 0.66 0.59
N ALA A 76 -13.09 -0.65 0.49
CA ALA A 76 -14.08 -1.26 -0.39
C ALA A 76 -15.52 -0.88 0.03
N GLN A 77 -15.79 -0.78 1.33
CA GLN A 77 -17.12 -0.44 1.85
C GLN A 77 -17.39 1.08 1.80
N LEU A 78 -16.44 1.89 2.24
CA LEU A 78 -16.58 3.32 2.49
C LEU A 78 -16.14 4.18 1.30
N GLY A 79 -15.33 3.66 0.38
CA GLY A 79 -14.63 4.45 -0.63
C GLY A 79 -13.53 5.33 -0.03
N GLY A 80 -12.88 6.12 -0.88
CA GLY A 80 -11.77 6.98 -0.49
C GLY A 80 -10.42 6.28 -0.57
N SER A 81 -9.47 6.76 0.23
CA SER A 81 -8.12 6.20 0.35
C SER A 81 -7.77 5.98 1.82
N ALA A 82 -6.63 5.39 2.12
CA ALA A 82 -6.08 5.30 3.46
C ALA A 82 -4.65 5.84 3.53
N PHE A 83 -4.22 6.14 4.76
CA PHE A 83 -2.87 6.62 5.06
C PHE A 83 -2.46 6.11 6.45
N LEU A 84 -1.34 5.38 6.51
CA LEU A 84 -0.75 4.89 7.75
C LEU A 84 -0.08 6.05 8.48
N THR A 85 -0.79 6.72 9.38
CA THR A 85 -0.31 7.98 9.97
C THR A 85 0.73 7.79 11.06
N GLU A 86 0.80 6.60 11.66
CA GLU A 86 1.79 6.28 12.69
C GLU A 86 2.20 4.80 12.65
N PHE A 87 3.51 4.58 12.69
CA PHE A 87 4.19 3.30 12.92
C PHE A 87 5.66 3.59 13.25
N GLY A 88 6.40 2.59 13.73
CA GLY A 88 7.80 2.77 14.12
C GLY A 88 7.92 3.34 15.53
N GLY A 89 8.56 4.50 15.71
CA GLY A 89 8.89 5.02 17.05
C GLY A 89 10.10 4.34 17.67
N CYS A 90 11.09 4.02 16.84
CA CYS A 90 12.27 3.27 17.25
C CYS A 90 13.30 4.10 17.99
N ASP A 91 13.82 3.48 19.04
CA ASP A 91 14.97 3.90 19.85
C ASP A 91 16.30 3.32 19.33
N GLY A 92 16.26 2.50 18.28
CA GLY A 92 17.41 1.83 17.70
C GLY A 92 17.67 0.41 18.22
N SER A 93 16.78 -0.12 19.05
CA SER A 93 16.81 -1.55 19.45
C SER A 93 16.64 -2.48 18.24
N PRO A 94 17.25 -3.68 18.24
CA PRO A 94 17.08 -4.65 17.16
C PRO A 94 15.62 -5.03 16.92
N ALA A 95 14.84 -5.21 18.00
CA ALA A 95 13.42 -5.52 17.91
C ALA A 95 12.61 -4.42 17.21
N CYS A 96 12.89 -3.15 17.48
CA CYS A 96 12.19 -2.08 16.78
C CYS A 96 12.62 -1.96 15.32
N ASP A 97 13.91 -2.13 15.04
CA ASP A 97 14.43 -2.16 13.67
C ASP A 97 13.72 -3.26 12.84
N GLU A 98 13.50 -4.45 13.42
CA GLU A 98 12.74 -5.54 12.78
C GLU A 98 11.29 -5.14 12.46
N GLN A 99 10.57 -4.52 13.41
CA GLN A 99 9.20 -4.05 13.17
C GLN A 99 9.12 -2.89 12.17
N LEU A 100 10.11 -2.00 12.17
CA LEU A 100 10.20 -0.92 11.20
C LEU A 100 10.40 -1.47 9.78
N ASP A 101 11.33 -2.42 9.61
CA ASP A 101 11.59 -3.06 8.33
C ASP A 101 10.34 -3.81 7.83
N TRP A 102 9.67 -4.58 8.70
CA TRP A 102 8.40 -5.24 8.36
C TRP A 102 7.31 -4.24 7.96
N GLY A 103 7.11 -3.17 8.75
CA GLY A 103 6.06 -2.18 8.49
C GLY A 103 6.26 -1.42 7.18
N LEU A 104 7.52 -1.13 6.81
CA LEU A 104 7.86 -0.51 5.54
C LEU A 104 7.58 -1.45 4.36
N ASP A 105 7.87 -2.75 4.51
CA ASP A 105 7.63 -3.74 3.47
C ASP A 105 6.12 -4.04 3.30
N ALA A 106 5.38 -4.11 4.42
CA ALA A 106 3.93 -4.23 4.40
C ALA A 106 3.27 -3.00 3.73
N ALA A 107 3.74 -1.78 4.03
CA ALA A 107 3.20 -0.59 3.38
C ALA A 107 3.41 -0.61 1.85
N ASP A 108 4.56 -1.09 1.37
CA ASP A 108 4.81 -1.31 -0.06
C ASP A 108 3.85 -2.38 -0.64
N GLU A 109 3.68 -3.51 0.04
CA GLU A 109 2.81 -4.63 -0.38
C GLU A 109 1.35 -4.19 -0.56
N TYR A 110 0.81 -3.43 0.41
CA TYR A 110 -0.57 -2.94 0.39
C TYR A 110 -0.73 -1.59 -0.32
N LEU A 111 0.33 -1.08 -0.98
CA LEU A 111 0.36 0.21 -1.66
C LEU A 111 -0.11 1.39 -0.77
N GLN A 112 0.25 1.35 0.52
CA GLN A 112 -0.15 2.32 1.52
C GLN A 112 0.94 3.38 1.72
N SER A 113 0.54 4.66 1.66
CA SER A 113 1.41 5.75 2.11
C SER A 113 1.45 5.80 3.62
N TRP A 114 2.54 6.35 4.17
CA TRP A 114 2.80 6.32 5.60
C TRP A 114 3.50 7.57 6.14
N ALA A 115 3.41 7.77 7.45
CA ALA A 115 4.22 8.70 8.22
C ALA A 115 4.83 7.98 9.43
N TYR A 116 6.15 8.08 9.58
CA TYR A 116 6.87 7.51 10.72
C TYR A 116 6.58 8.32 11.99
N TRP A 117 6.40 7.63 13.11
CA TRP A 117 6.25 8.25 14.41
C TRP A 117 7.58 8.43 15.13
N GLY A 118 7.85 9.62 15.66
CA GLY A 118 8.98 9.88 16.56
C GLY A 118 10.09 10.77 15.98
N ASN A 119 11.06 11.14 16.83
CA ASN A 119 12.23 11.90 16.42
C ASN A 119 13.36 10.95 16.00
N TYR A 120 13.83 11.09 14.77
CA TYR A 120 14.87 10.23 14.18
C TYR A 120 16.02 11.04 13.56
N PHE A 121 16.06 12.36 13.75
CA PHE A 121 17.06 13.23 13.09
C PHE A 121 18.50 12.88 13.45
N ASP A 122 18.74 12.34 14.65
CA ASP A 122 20.05 11.91 15.12
C ASP A 122 20.27 10.39 14.97
N HIS A 123 19.28 9.66 14.47
CA HIS A 123 19.32 8.20 14.36
C HIS A 123 19.60 7.75 12.92
N VAL A 124 20.89 7.73 12.55
CA VAL A 124 21.36 7.38 11.19
C VAL A 124 20.81 6.04 10.66
N PRO A 125 20.73 4.95 11.44
CA PRO A 125 20.13 3.70 10.97
C PRO A 125 18.67 3.86 10.54
N THR A 126 17.86 4.56 11.34
CA THR A 126 16.45 4.84 11.02
C THR A 126 16.34 5.72 9.78
N ILE A 127 17.15 6.78 9.68
CA ILE A 127 17.19 7.63 8.48
C ILE A 127 17.45 6.78 7.23
N LYS A 128 18.41 5.85 7.27
CA LYS A 128 18.71 4.97 6.13
C LYS A 128 17.53 4.06 5.76
N ARG A 129 16.83 3.50 6.73
CA ARG A 129 15.63 2.66 6.50
C ARG A 129 14.48 3.43 5.89
N LEU A 130 14.20 4.62 6.42
CA LEU A 130 13.13 5.50 5.94
C LEU A 130 13.43 6.11 4.56
N SER A 131 14.72 6.26 4.21
CA SER A 131 15.16 6.86 2.94
C SER A 131 15.09 5.88 1.76
N ARG A 132 13.92 5.31 1.51
CA ARG A 132 13.66 4.30 0.46
C ARG A 132 13.57 4.92 -0.94
N VAL A 133 13.67 4.07 -1.96
CA VAL A 133 13.25 4.42 -3.33
C VAL A 133 11.76 4.12 -3.45
N TYR A 134 10.96 5.06 -3.95
CA TYR A 134 9.52 4.89 -4.10
C TYR A 134 8.95 5.73 -5.25
N ALA A 135 7.77 5.36 -5.75
CA ALA A 135 7.06 6.14 -6.74
C ALA A 135 6.26 7.28 -6.06
N ARG A 136 6.65 8.53 -6.31
CA ARG A 136 5.94 9.72 -5.80
C ARG A 136 4.65 9.99 -6.54
N ALA A 137 4.65 9.70 -7.84
CA ALA A 137 3.50 9.83 -8.72
C ALA A 137 3.56 8.74 -9.79
N ILE A 138 2.41 8.17 -10.15
CA ILE A 138 2.31 7.08 -11.13
C ILE A 138 1.31 7.52 -12.21
N ALA A 139 1.74 7.46 -13.47
CA ALA A 139 0.91 7.78 -14.62
C ALA A 139 -0.02 6.60 -14.98
N GLY A 140 -0.88 6.22 -14.04
CA GLY A 140 -1.91 5.21 -14.19
C GLY A 140 -2.22 4.48 -12.90
N LYS A 141 -2.69 3.23 -12.99
CA LYS A 141 -3.14 2.46 -11.83
C LYS A 141 -2.03 1.57 -11.29
N PRO A 142 -1.52 1.78 -10.05
CA PRO A 142 -0.51 0.91 -9.46
C PRO A 142 -1.04 -0.51 -9.28
N LEU A 143 -0.16 -1.48 -9.45
CA LEU A 143 -0.42 -2.91 -9.26
C LEU A 143 0.40 -3.48 -8.11
N ALA A 144 1.70 -3.15 -8.07
CA ALA A 144 2.59 -3.52 -6.99
C ALA A 144 3.78 -2.56 -6.95
N MET A 145 4.30 -2.32 -5.75
CA MET A 145 5.51 -1.57 -5.47
C MET A 145 6.31 -2.31 -4.42
N GLN A 146 7.64 -2.34 -4.54
CA GLN A 146 8.50 -2.94 -3.53
C GLN A 146 9.89 -2.33 -3.57
N TYR A 147 10.40 -1.95 -2.40
CA TYR A 147 11.82 -1.64 -2.22
C TYR A 147 12.52 -2.73 -1.39
N ILE A 148 13.44 -3.48 -2.01
CA ILE A 148 14.23 -4.49 -1.32
C ILE A 148 15.51 -3.81 -0.80
N ALA A 149 15.47 -3.35 0.46
CA ALA A 149 16.55 -2.55 1.06
C ALA A 149 17.91 -3.28 1.08
N SER A 150 17.92 -4.59 1.38
CA SER A 150 19.12 -5.42 1.41
C SER A 150 19.84 -5.52 0.06
N GLN A 151 19.07 -5.46 -1.04
CA GLN A 151 19.58 -5.55 -2.41
C GLN A 151 19.68 -4.17 -3.09
N ARG A 152 19.15 -3.12 -2.45
CA ARG A 152 19.02 -1.78 -3.04
C ARG A 152 18.30 -1.81 -4.38
N GLN A 153 17.22 -2.59 -4.47
CA GLN A 153 16.43 -2.76 -5.69
C GLN A 153 15.01 -2.23 -5.49
N PHE A 154 14.48 -1.59 -6.52
CA PHE A 154 13.13 -1.06 -6.53
C PHE A 154 12.35 -1.64 -7.70
N TYR A 155 11.15 -2.11 -7.42
CA TYR A 155 10.21 -2.66 -8.39
C TYR A 155 8.91 -1.87 -8.36
N LEU A 156 8.40 -1.56 -9.55
CA LEU A 156 7.11 -0.94 -9.74
C LEU A 156 6.41 -1.58 -10.93
N SER A 157 5.15 -1.96 -10.74
CA SER A 157 4.26 -2.38 -11.82
C SER A 157 2.95 -1.60 -11.75
N TYR A 158 2.45 -1.16 -12.91
CA TYR A 158 1.23 -0.37 -13.01
C TYR A 158 0.64 -0.46 -14.42
N TYR A 159 -0.66 -0.28 -14.54
CA TYR A 159 -1.29 -0.05 -15.83
C TYR A 159 -1.09 1.39 -16.25
N ILE A 160 -0.56 1.61 -17.46
CA ILE A 160 -0.39 2.95 -18.04
C ILE A 160 -1.78 3.52 -18.36
N ASP A 161 -2.03 4.75 -17.92
CA ASP A 161 -3.17 5.54 -18.38
C ASP A 161 -2.69 6.59 -19.39
N PRO A 162 -2.98 6.43 -20.69
CA PRO A 162 -2.50 7.34 -21.73
C PRO A 162 -3.16 8.73 -21.69
N THR A 163 -4.21 8.90 -20.88
CA THR A 163 -4.85 10.20 -20.68
C THR A 163 -4.01 11.11 -19.76
N ILE A 164 -3.21 10.53 -18.86
CA ILE A 164 -2.27 11.25 -17.99
C ILE A 164 -1.05 11.68 -18.81
N LYS A 165 -0.72 12.98 -18.78
CA LYS A 165 0.37 13.56 -19.58
C LYS A 165 1.66 13.76 -18.79
N GLN A 166 1.54 13.79 -17.47
CA GLN A 166 2.68 13.85 -16.56
C GLN A 166 3.34 12.47 -16.47
N PRO A 167 4.68 12.41 -16.32
CA PRO A 167 5.38 11.15 -16.19
C PRO A 167 5.13 10.51 -14.82
N THR A 168 5.37 9.20 -14.73
CA THR A 168 5.64 8.55 -13.44
C THR A 168 6.93 9.14 -12.86
N GLU A 169 6.89 9.55 -11.60
CA GLU A 169 8.02 10.11 -10.87
C GLU A 169 8.50 9.16 -9.78
N ILE A 170 9.76 8.74 -9.84
CA ILE A 170 10.40 7.89 -8.84
C ILE A 170 11.38 8.73 -8.04
N TYR A 171 11.24 8.72 -6.72
CA TYR A 171 12.24 9.28 -5.82
C TYR A 171 13.38 8.28 -5.62
N ILE A 172 14.61 8.74 -5.77
CA ILE A 172 15.82 7.96 -5.53
C ILE A 172 16.58 8.62 -4.38
N SER A 173 16.80 7.86 -3.31
CA SER A 173 17.47 8.36 -2.11
C SER A 173 18.95 8.68 -2.36
N PRO A 174 19.39 9.95 -2.22
CA PRO A 174 20.80 10.30 -2.37
C PRO A 174 21.67 9.74 -1.23
N ILE A 175 21.05 9.39 -0.09
CA ILE A 175 21.72 8.77 1.06
C ILE A 175 22.13 7.33 0.73
N LEU A 176 21.29 6.59 -0.01
CA LEU A 176 21.54 5.19 -0.36
C LEU A 176 22.31 5.04 -1.69
N TYR A 177 22.18 6.01 -2.58
CA TYR A 177 22.82 6.02 -3.91
C TYR A 177 23.61 7.32 -4.12
N PRO A 178 24.74 7.51 -3.39
CA PRO A 178 25.59 8.67 -3.60
C PRO A 178 26.05 8.69 -5.07
N GLN A 179 26.13 9.90 -5.66
CA GLN A 179 26.53 10.11 -7.06
C GLN A 179 25.59 9.52 -8.13
N GLN A 180 24.36 9.13 -7.76
CA GLN A 180 23.36 8.60 -8.71
C GLN A 180 23.80 7.32 -9.44
N SER A 181 24.64 6.48 -8.83
CA SER A 181 25.05 5.20 -9.41
C SER A 181 23.92 4.17 -9.30
N TYR A 182 23.07 4.07 -10.32
CA TYR A 182 22.03 3.04 -10.44
C TYR A 182 21.78 2.67 -11.91
N ASP A 183 21.33 1.44 -12.14
CA ASP A 183 20.85 0.96 -13.45
C ASP A 183 19.33 1.08 -13.51
N LYS A 184 18.77 1.44 -14.68
CA LYS A 184 17.32 1.51 -14.89
C LYS A 184 16.91 0.51 -15.97
N ARG A 185 15.94 -0.34 -15.65
CA ARG A 185 15.37 -1.30 -16.60
C ARG A 185 13.86 -1.13 -16.67
N PHE A 186 13.34 -1.03 -17.89
CA PHE A 186 11.92 -0.93 -18.17
C PHE A 186 11.49 -2.14 -18.97
N LEU A 187 10.49 -2.87 -18.48
CA LEU A 187 9.87 -3.98 -19.19
C LEU A 187 8.41 -3.60 -19.45
N VAL A 188 7.99 -3.66 -20.71
CA VAL A 188 6.60 -3.40 -21.11
C VAL A 188 5.99 -4.72 -21.53
N PHE A 189 4.96 -5.16 -20.80
CA PHE A 189 4.17 -6.33 -21.15
C PHE A 189 2.87 -5.89 -21.84
N PHE A 190 2.66 -6.31 -23.08
CA PHE A 190 1.40 -6.11 -23.78
C PHE A 190 0.48 -7.32 -23.50
N CYS A 191 -0.57 -7.11 -22.71
CA CYS A 191 -1.63 -8.11 -22.58
C CYS A 191 -2.73 -7.78 -23.60
N LEU A 192 -2.76 -8.49 -24.73
CA LEU A 192 -3.84 -8.39 -25.71
C LEU A 192 -5.07 -9.11 -25.15
N LYS A 193 -6.06 -8.34 -24.66
CA LYS A 193 -7.35 -8.90 -24.26
C LYS A 193 -8.18 -9.12 -25.53
N PHE A 194 -8.18 -10.35 -26.05
CA PHE A 194 -9.09 -10.75 -27.13
C PHE A 194 -10.51 -10.77 -26.57
N MET A 195 -11.30 -9.74 -26.86
CA MET A 195 -12.75 -9.81 -26.67
C MET A 195 -13.33 -10.66 -27.79
N HIS A 196 -13.71 -11.90 -27.46
CA HIS A 196 -14.51 -12.70 -28.37
C HIS A 196 -15.90 -12.07 -28.42
N THR A 197 -16.17 -11.27 -29.45
CA THR A 197 -17.54 -10.90 -29.80
C THR A 197 -18.22 -12.17 -30.28
N THR A 198 -19.06 -12.78 -29.45
CA THR A 198 -20.00 -13.79 -29.93
C THR A 198 -20.94 -13.08 -30.93
N PRO A 199 -20.99 -13.50 -32.20
CA PRO A 199 -21.94 -12.91 -33.13
C PRO A 199 -23.36 -13.19 -32.64
N THR A 200 -24.13 -12.13 -32.47
CA THR A 200 -25.57 -12.20 -32.19
C THR A 200 -26.20 -13.09 -33.28
N PRO A 201 -26.96 -14.15 -32.93
CA PRO A 201 -27.60 -14.97 -33.93
C PRO A 201 -28.57 -14.10 -34.75
N ALA A 202 -28.37 -14.08 -36.07
CA ALA A 202 -29.28 -13.41 -36.98
C ALA A 202 -30.68 -14.04 -36.85
N ILE A 203 -31.66 -13.23 -36.46
CA ILE A 203 -33.07 -13.63 -36.49
C ILE A 203 -33.47 -13.73 -37.97
N PRO A 204 -33.82 -14.92 -38.49
CA PRO A 204 -34.27 -15.04 -39.86
C PRO A 204 -35.74 -14.62 -39.94
N GLY A 205 -36.01 -13.57 -40.71
CA GLY A 205 -37.36 -13.26 -41.18
C GLY A 205 -37.88 -11.88 -40.80
N ARG A 206 -37.52 -10.87 -41.60
CA ARG A 206 -38.47 -9.84 -42.01
C ARG A 206 -38.02 -9.25 -43.34
N SER A 207 -38.66 -9.70 -44.41
CA SER A 207 -38.73 -8.99 -45.68
C SER A 207 -39.31 -7.61 -45.40
N MET A 208 -38.58 -6.55 -45.73
CA MET A 208 -39.19 -5.24 -45.98
C MET A 208 -38.99 -4.87 -47.44
N VAL A 209 -40.14 -4.85 -48.10
CA VAL A 209 -40.42 -4.29 -49.41
C VAL A 209 -39.93 -2.84 -49.46
N GLY A 210 -39.31 -2.48 -50.59
CA GLY A 210 -38.62 -1.20 -50.76
C GLY A 210 -39.51 0.03 -50.86
N LEU A 211 -38.85 1.17 -51.06
CA LEU A 211 -39.39 2.31 -51.78
C LEU A 211 -38.21 3.16 -52.26
N THR A 212 -38.05 3.19 -53.58
CA THR A 212 -37.29 4.18 -54.32
C THR A 212 -37.97 5.53 -54.25
N ARG A 213 -37.18 6.59 -54.00
CA ARG A 213 -37.08 7.77 -54.85
C ARG A 213 -35.71 8.40 -54.66
#